data_AF-A0A651H8R2-F1
#
_entry.id   AF-A0A651H8R2-F1
#
_cell.length_a   1.000
_cell.length_b   1.000
_cell.length_c   1.000
_cell.angle_alpha   90.00
_cell.angle_beta   90.00
_cell.angle_gamma   90.00
#
_symmetry.space_group_name_H-M   'P 1'
#
loop_
_entity.id
_entity.type
_entity.pdbx_description
1 polymer ?
#
loop_
_entity_poly.entity_id
_entity_poly.type
_entity_poly.pdbx_seq_one_letter_code
_entity_poly.pdbx_strand_id
1 'polypeptide(L)'
;MHLTLEDEVSDILGKAQTGLGLSTENLADRAGISREALRALRQGERDDAALEKVAPHLGLDPARLKALAAGDWQPTAQPPSEGFAMLNLPFGAYSVNAYLVWDPANRSAACFDAGTKAGPILEVIDQHDLKLETVFLTHTHGDHIEGLADLLKAHDVPVWVGEGEPKAPGGARRLAPGKAFRIGGLPVETRLTRGHAEGGITYVVKGPGWTVAVVGDAVFAGSVGGGMVSYADALETARKAIFTLPDDVLIAPGHGPLTTVGEERRHNPFFPSA
;
A
#
# COMPACT_ATOMS: atom_id res chain seq x y z
N MET A 1 11.43 1.88 -14.53
CA MET A 1 10.06 2.12 -15.05
C MET A 1 9.46 3.21 -14.18
N HIS A 2 8.95 4.30 -14.75
CA HIS A 2 8.33 5.37 -13.96
C HIS A 2 6.85 5.02 -13.81
N LEU A 3 6.43 4.65 -12.60
CA LEU A 3 5.03 4.33 -12.29
C LEU A 3 4.31 5.63 -11.89
N THR A 4 3.10 5.81 -12.40
CA THR A 4 2.21 6.91 -11.99
C THR A 4 1.66 6.64 -10.60
N LEU A 5 1.27 7.70 -9.88
CA LEU A 5 0.55 7.56 -8.62
C LEU A 5 -0.71 6.70 -8.81
N GLU A 6 -1.07 5.94 -7.77
CA GLU A 6 -2.27 5.11 -7.82
C GLU A 6 -3.55 5.96 -7.80
N ASP A 7 -3.57 6.99 -6.95
CA ASP A 7 -4.74 7.82 -6.73
C ASP A 7 -4.55 9.23 -7.25
N GLU A 8 -5.58 9.72 -7.92
CA GLU A 8 -5.72 11.14 -8.22
C GLU A 8 -6.44 11.85 -7.05
N VAL A 9 -6.46 13.19 -7.09
CA VAL A 9 -7.12 14.00 -6.06
C VAL A 9 -8.61 13.67 -5.92
N SER A 10 -9.29 13.32 -7.01
CA SER A 10 -10.68 12.85 -6.98
C SER A 10 -10.86 11.58 -6.16
N ASP A 11 -9.90 10.66 -6.22
CA ASP A 11 -9.91 9.40 -5.46
C ASP A 11 -9.64 9.67 -3.98
N ILE A 12 -8.65 10.51 -3.67
CA ILE A 12 -8.34 10.94 -2.30
C ILE A 12 -9.57 11.56 -1.63
N LEU A 13 -10.20 12.54 -2.30
CA LEU A 13 -11.44 13.16 -1.83
C LEU A 13 -12.55 12.11 -1.65
N GLY A 14 -12.64 11.17 -2.60
CA GLY A 14 -13.66 10.13 -2.59
C GLY A 14 -13.53 9.13 -1.45
N LYS A 15 -12.30 8.70 -1.15
CA LYS A 15 -11.99 7.80 -0.05
C LYS A 15 -12.28 8.47 1.29
N ALA A 16 -11.84 9.71 1.48
CA ALA A 16 -12.08 10.44 2.72
C ALA A 16 -13.56 10.73 2.95
N GLN A 17 -14.27 11.21 1.92
CA GLN A 17 -15.70 11.50 2.01
C GLN A 17 -16.52 10.25 2.34
N THR A 18 -16.27 9.15 1.62
CA THR A 18 -16.94 7.85 1.87
C THR A 18 -16.63 7.34 3.27
N GLY A 19 -15.35 7.38 3.67
CA GLY A 19 -14.90 6.92 4.97
C GLY A 19 -15.48 7.69 6.16
N LEU A 20 -15.80 8.98 5.98
CA LEU A 20 -16.47 9.81 6.97
C LEU A 20 -18.01 9.74 6.90
N GLY A 21 -18.57 8.99 5.94
CA GLY A 21 -20.01 8.86 5.75
C GLY A 21 -20.70 10.18 5.38
N LEU A 22 -19.99 11.09 4.70
CA LEU A 22 -20.52 12.41 4.35
C LEU A 22 -21.22 12.38 2.98
N SER A 23 -22.49 12.79 2.93
CA SER A 23 -23.16 13.02 1.64
C SER A 23 -22.55 14.24 0.93
N THR A 24 -22.71 14.29 -0.38
CA THR A 24 -22.25 15.43 -1.20
C THR A 24 -22.90 16.74 -0.75
N GLU A 25 -24.18 16.71 -0.40
CA GLU A 25 -24.91 17.87 0.14
C GLU A 25 -24.27 18.33 1.45
N ASN A 26 -24.06 17.41 2.38
CA ASN A 26 -23.55 17.75 3.71
C ASN A 26 -22.11 18.28 3.66
N LEU A 27 -21.26 17.71 2.79
CA LEU A 27 -19.89 18.18 2.62
C LEU A 27 -19.85 19.56 1.94
N ALA A 28 -20.66 19.77 0.89
CA ALA A 28 -20.74 21.06 0.20
C ALA A 28 -21.21 22.18 1.13
N ASP A 29 -22.26 21.91 1.93
CA ASP A 29 -22.79 22.86 2.91
C ASP A 29 -21.76 23.22 3.98
N ARG A 30 -21.04 22.22 4.53
CA ARG A 30 -19.97 22.45 5.53
C ARG A 30 -18.84 23.29 4.96
N ALA A 31 -18.40 22.97 3.75
CA ALA A 31 -17.29 23.65 3.07
C ALA A 31 -17.68 25.03 2.50
N GLY A 32 -18.98 25.37 2.47
CA GLY A 32 -19.45 26.63 1.88
C GLY A 32 -19.14 26.74 0.37
N ILE A 33 -19.32 25.63 -0.36
CA ILE A 33 -19.20 25.56 -1.83
C ILE A 33 -20.48 25.00 -2.45
N SER A 34 -20.68 25.19 -3.76
CA SER A 34 -21.83 24.59 -4.44
C SER A 34 -21.66 23.08 -4.61
N ARG A 35 -22.78 22.36 -4.72
CA ARG A 35 -22.75 20.92 -5.00
C ARG A 35 -22.13 20.62 -6.36
N GLU A 36 -22.33 21.51 -7.32
CA GLU A 36 -21.74 21.45 -8.65
C GLU A 36 -20.22 21.57 -8.59
N ALA A 37 -19.69 22.51 -7.79
CA ALA A 37 -18.24 22.63 -7.58
C ALA A 37 -17.65 21.39 -6.91
N LEU A 38 -18.33 20.84 -5.88
CA LEU A 38 -17.88 19.60 -5.24
C LEU A 38 -17.91 18.39 -6.20
N ARG A 39 -18.92 18.30 -7.06
CA ARG A 39 -19.00 17.25 -8.09
C ARG A 39 -17.90 17.39 -9.14
N ALA A 40 -17.59 18.61 -9.56
CA ALA A 40 -16.48 18.90 -10.47
C ALA A 40 -15.14 18.44 -9.88
N LEU A 41 -14.86 18.77 -8.61
CA LEU A 41 -13.67 18.26 -7.89
C LEU A 41 -13.62 16.72 -7.88
N ARG A 42 -14.76 16.07 -7.61
CA ARG A 42 -14.90 14.60 -7.60
C ARG A 42 -14.76 13.96 -8.99
N GLN A 43 -14.78 14.75 -10.05
CA GLN A 43 -14.56 14.32 -11.44
C GLN A 43 -13.17 14.72 -11.96
N GLY A 44 -12.30 15.25 -11.09
CA GLY A 44 -10.93 15.62 -11.41
C GLY A 44 -10.74 17.06 -11.90
N GLU A 45 -11.79 17.90 -11.89
CA GLU A 45 -11.61 19.32 -12.18
C GLU A 45 -10.86 20.00 -11.04
N ARG A 46 -9.80 20.75 -11.39
CA ARG A 46 -8.97 21.44 -10.41
C ARG A 46 -9.59 22.80 -10.03
N ASP A 47 -9.86 22.97 -8.74
CA ASP A 47 -10.20 24.25 -8.12
C ASP A 47 -9.53 24.34 -6.74
N ASP A 48 -8.38 25.02 -6.68
CA ASP A 48 -7.57 25.15 -5.47
C ASP A 48 -8.32 25.85 -4.32
N ALA A 49 -9.22 26.80 -4.65
CA ALA A 49 -10.02 27.50 -3.64
C ALA A 49 -11.10 26.58 -3.06
N ALA A 50 -11.69 25.71 -3.88
CA ALA A 50 -12.62 24.70 -3.40
C ALA A 50 -11.90 23.58 -2.62
N LEU A 51 -10.72 23.12 -3.07
CA LEU A 51 -9.90 22.14 -2.35
C LEU A 51 -9.52 22.63 -0.93
N GLU A 52 -9.10 23.89 -0.81
CA GLU A 52 -8.76 24.53 0.48
C GLU A 52 -9.94 24.47 1.47
N LYS A 53 -11.16 24.67 0.96
CA LYS A 53 -12.38 24.66 1.77
C LYS A 53 -12.84 23.26 2.14
N VAL A 54 -12.68 22.28 1.23
CA VAL A 54 -13.18 20.92 1.41
C VAL A 54 -12.26 20.08 2.30
N ALA A 55 -10.94 20.20 2.13
CA ALA A 55 -9.96 19.33 2.79
C ALA A 55 -10.09 19.26 4.32
N PRO A 56 -10.27 20.37 5.08
CA PRO A 56 -10.40 20.32 6.54
C PRO A 56 -11.61 19.50 7.01
N HIS A 57 -12.71 19.51 6.26
CA HIS A 57 -13.90 18.72 6.59
C HIS A 57 -13.75 17.23 6.30
N LEU A 58 -12.73 16.87 5.51
CA LEU A 58 -12.33 15.51 5.22
C LEU A 58 -11.16 15.01 6.09
N GLY A 59 -10.64 15.86 6.98
CA GLY A 59 -9.45 15.54 7.77
C GLY A 59 -8.18 15.46 6.92
N LEU A 60 -8.17 16.13 5.76
CA LEU A 60 -7.06 16.16 4.82
C LEU A 60 -6.26 17.45 4.97
N ASP A 61 -4.95 17.38 4.74
CA ASP A 61 -4.08 18.55 4.62
C ASP A 61 -4.33 19.29 3.29
N PRO A 62 -4.82 20.54 3.31
CA PRO A 62 -5.14 21.29 2.09
C PRO A 62 -3.91 21.63 1.25
N ALA A 63 -2.76 21.90 1.87
CA ALA A 63 -1.56 22.28 1.14
C ALA A 63 -1.00 21.10 0.36
N ARG A 64 -0.96 19.91 0.99
CA ARG A 64 -0.51 18.67 0.34
C ARG A 64 -1.46 18.22 -0.76
N LEU A 65 -2.77 18.36 -0.53
CA LEU A 65 -3.77 18.02 -1.55
C LEU A 65 -3.64 18.89 -2.80
N LYS A 66 -3.41 20.20 -2.64
CA LYS A 66 -3.16 21.11 -3.77
C LYS A 66 -1.83 20.83 -4.47
N ALA A 67 -0.78 20.50 -3.73
CA ALA A 67 0.51 20.12 -4.32
C ALA A 67 0.37 18.86 -5.19
N LEU A 68 -0.40 17.86 -4.73
CA LEU A 68 -0.78 16.69 -5.53
C LEU A 68 -1.60 17.10 -6.77
N ALA A 69 -2.62 17.94 -6.61
CA ALA A 69 -3.45 18.45 -7.72
C ALA A 69 -2.63 19.20 -8.79
N ALA A 70 -1.52 19.82 -8.39
CA ALA A 70 -0.62 20.53 -9.26
C ALA A 70 0.43 19.64 -9.94
N GLY A 71 0.60 18.40 -9.47
CA GLY A 71 1.70 17.53 -9.89
C GLY A 71 3.06 18.00 -9.35
N ASP A 72 3.08 18.79 -8.27
CA ASP A 72 4.29 19.39 -7.69
C ASP A 72 5.15 18.37 -6.93
N TRP A 73 4.63 17.17 -6.70
CA TRP A 73 5.34 16.08 -6.04
C TRP A 73 5.09 14.74 -6.73
N GLN A 74 6.17 13.96 -6.83
CA GLN A 74 6.16 12.54 -7.11
C GLN A 74 7.19 11.88 -6.20
N PRO A 75 6.97 10.61 -5.78
CA PRO A 75 7.94 9.93 -4.96
C PRO A 75 9.21 9.65 -5.75
N THR A 76 10.33 9.78 -5.06
CA THR A 76 11.69 9.64 -5.60
C THR A 76 12.38 8.36 -5.12
N ALA A 77 11.72 7.64 -4.20
CA ALA A 77 12.19 6.40 -3.63
C ALA A 77 12.67 5.41 -4.70
N GLN A 78 13.86 4.85 -4.47
CA GLN A 78 14.45 3.83 -5.35
C GLN A 78 14.45 2.48 -4.64
N PRO A 79 14.24 1.38 -5.37
CA PRO A 79 14.37 0.05 -4.79
C PRO A 79 15.83 -0.18 -4.33
N PRO A 80 16.06 -1.06 -3.34
CA PRO A 80 17.40 -1.55 -3.02
C PRO A 80 18.09 -2.10 -4.28
N SER A 81 19.41 -1.89 -4.38
CA SER A 81 20.19 -2.34 -5.54
C SER A 81 20.37 -3.86 -5.62
N GLU A 82 20.19 -4.57 -4.50
CA GLU A 82 20.23 -6.03 -4.42
C GLU A 82 19.28 -6.52 -3.31
N GLY A 83 18.73 -7.72 -3.47
CA GLY A 83 17.89 -8.37 -2.46
C GLY A 83 16.41 -8.00 -2.55
N PHE A 84 16.00 -7.29 -3.60
CA PHE A 84 14.65 -6.79 -3.76
C PHE A 84 14.25 -6.72 -5.25
N ALA A 85 13.02 -7.13 -5.55
CA ALA A 85 12.38 -6.90 -6.85
C ALA A 85 10.93 -6.50 -6.64
N MET A 86 10.49 -5.51 -7.42
CA MET A 86 9.10 -5.07 -7.52
C MET A 86 8.57 -5.45 -8.89
N LEU A 87 7.43 -6.13 -8.92
CA LEU A 87 6.72 -6.48 -10.13
C LEU A 87 5.42 -5.69 -10.16
N ASN A 88 5.18 -4.97 -11.25
CA ASN A 88 3.94 -4.24 -11.49
C ASN A 88 3.10 -5.03 -12.50
N LEU A 89 2.00 -5.61 -12.04
CA LEU A 89 1.19 -6.57 -12.78
C LEU A 89 -0.12 -5.93 -13.22
N PRO A 90 -0.54 -6.08 -14.50
CA PRO A 90 -1.77 -5.47 -14.99
C PRO A 90 -3.02 -5.97 -14.24
N PHE A 91 -3.91 -5.04 -13.89
CA PHE A 91 -5.21 -5.32 -13.29
C PHE A 91 -6.29 -4.33 -13.82
N GLY A 92 -6.91 -4.67 -14.95
CA GLY A 92 -7.88 -3.79 -15.60
C GLY A 92 -7.24 -2.48 -16.08
N ALA A 93 -7.75 -1.35 -15.64
CA ALA A 93 -7.18 -0.02 -15.91
C ALA A 93 -6.04 0.35 -14.94
N TYR A 94 -5.85 -0.45 -13.89
CA TYR A 94 -4.87 -0.24 -12.84
C TYR A 94 -3.79 -1.33 -12.91
N SER A 95 -2.90 -1.31 -11.92
CA SER A 95 -1.85 -2.31 -11.76
C SER A 95 -1.68 -2.62 -10.29
N VAL A 96 -1.38 -3.87 -9.98
CA VAL A 96 -1.09 -4.33 -8.62
C VAL A 96 0.36 -4.77 -8.53
N ASN A 97 0.99 -4.50 -7.40
CA ASN A 97 2.37 -4.82 -7.14
C ASN A 97 2.49 -6.15 -6.40
N ALA A 98 3.48 -6.94 -6.81
CA ALA A 98 4.00 -8.05 -6.02
C ALA A 98 5.50 -7.84 -5.80
N TYR A 99 6.03 -8.41 -4.72
CA TYR A 99 7.43 -8.21 -4.36
C TYR A 99 8.15 -9.52 -4.10
N LEU A 100 9.41 -9.60 -4.51
CA LEU A 100 10.35 -10.60 -4.04
C LEU A 100 11.41 -9.91 -3.21
N VAL A 101 11.68 -10.45 -2.03
CA VAL A 101 12.79 -10.02 -1.17
C VAL A 101 13.63 -11.23 -0.85
N TRP A 102 14.95 -11.13 -1.00
CA TRP A 102 15.86 -12.24 -0.77
C TRP A 102 17.12 -11.82 -0.06
N ASP A 103 17.70 -12.77 0.66
CA ASP A 103 19.03 -12.64 1.26
C ASP A 103 20.11 -12.82 0.17
N PRO A 104 20.92 -11.80 -0.14
CA PRO A 104 21.99 -11.92 -1.13
C PRO A 104 23.00 -13.03 -0.82
N ALA A 105 23.19 -13.39 0.45
CA ALA A 105 24.22 -14.33 0.88
C ALA A 105 23.90 -15.79 0.54
N ASN A 106 22.63 -16.17 0.50
CA ASN A 106 22.20 -17.57 0.32
C ASN A 106 21.02 -17.74 -0.65
N ARG A 107 20.51 -16.64 -1.24
CA ARG A 107 19.39 -16.62 -2.18
C ARG A 107 18.05 -17.14 -1.62
N SER A 108 17.93 -17.33 -0.31
CA SER A 108 16.63 -17.56 0.34
C SER A 108 15.74 -16.34 0.08
N ALA A 109 14.54 -16.59 -0.43
CA ALA A 109 13.61 -15.56 -0.87
C ALA A 109 12.22 -15.75 -0.26
N ALA A 110 11.49 -14.64 -0.12
CA ALA A 110 10.06 -14.65 0.11
C ALA A 110 9.35 -13.76 -0.91
N CYS A 111 8.15 -14.20 -1.30
CA CYS A 111 7.23 -13.42 -2.11
C CYS A 111 6.25 -12.70 -1.19
N PHE A 112 5.96 -11.43 -1.46
CA PHE A 112 4.93 -10.66 -0.77
C PHE A 112 3.83 -10.32 -1.78
N ASP A 113 2.65 -10.84 -1.50
CA ASP A 113 1.53 -10.97 -2.44
C ASP A 113 1.92 -11.73 -3.72
N ALA A 114 0.93 -12.19 -4.48
CA ALA A 114 1.14 -12.91 -5.73
C ALA A 114 0.59 -12.16 -6.96
N GLY A 115 -0.01 -10.98 -6.72
CA GLY A 115 -0.67 -10.15 -7.70
C GLY A 115 -1.64 -10.94 -8.60
N THR A 116 -1.76 -10.52 -9.87
CA THR A 116 -2.69 -11.15 -10.83
C THR A 116 -2.14 -12.39 -11.53
N LYS A 117 -0.81 -12.56 -11.60
CA LYS A 117 -0.17 -13.64 -12.38
C LYS A 117 1.16 -14.08 -11.77
N ALA A 118 1.39 -15.39 -11.71
CA ALA A 118 2.63 -15.97 -11.20
C ALA A 118 3.83 -15.85 -12.15
N GLY A 119 3.60 -15.83 -13.48
CA GLY A 119 4.66 -15.91 -14.49
C GLY A 119 5.83 -14.92 -14.26
N PRO A 120 5.58 -13.62 -14.14
CA PRO A 120 6.64 -12.64 -13.88
C PRO A 120 7.39 -12.88 -12.57
N ILE A 121 6.73 -13.39 -11.53
CA ILE A 121 7.37 -13.73 -10.24
C ILE A 121 8.33 -14.91 -10.45
N LEU A 122 7.88 -15.96 -11.16
CA LEU A 122 8.70 -17.12 -11.49
C LEU A 122 9.91 -16.73 -12.35
N GLU A 123 9.75 -15.81 -13.30
CA GLU A 123 10.86 -15.30 -14.11
C GLU A 123 11.95 -14.64 -13.25
N VAL A 124 11.58 -13.85 -12.24
CA VAL A 124 12.55 -13.25 -11.32
C VAL A 124 13.22 -14.30 -10.44
N ILE A 125 12.45 -15.30 -9.98
CA ILE A 125 13.00 -16.44 -9.21
C ILE A 125 14.08 -17.16 -10.03
N ASP A 126 13.78 -17.50 -11.28
CA ASP A 126 14.71 -18.20 -12.18
C ASP A 126 15.92 -17.34 -12.55
N GLN A 127 15.71 -16.07 -12.88
CA GLN A 127 16.78 -15.15 -13.29
C GLN A 127 17.84 -14.93 -12.20
N HIS A 128 17.43 -14.97 -10.93
CA HIS A 128 18.30 -14.71 -9.78
C HIS A 128 18.68 -15.98 -9.00
N ASP A 129 18.30 -17.16 -9.49
CA ASP A 129 18.53 -18.46 -8.82
C ASP A 129 18.02 -18.45 -7.37
N LEU A 130 16.79 -17.95 -7.18
CA LEU A 130 16.22 -17.77 -5.86
C LEU A 130 15.61 -19.06 -5.33
N LYS A 131 15.87 -19.32 -4.05
CA LYS A 131 15.16 -20.34 -3.29
C LYS A 131 13.96 -19.71 -2.61
N LEU A 132 12.79 -19.76 -3.25
CA LEU A 132 11.55 -19.33 -2.60
C LEU A 132 11.25 -20.23 -1.39
N GLU A 133 11.14 -19.64 -0.21
CA GLU A 133 10.90 -20.37 1.05
C GLU A 133 9.50 -20.14 1.61
N THR A 134 8.86 -19.02 1.26
CA THR A 134 7.53 -18.68 1.79
C THR A 134 6.86 -17.57 0.97
N VAL A 135 5.53 -17.51 1.05
CA VAL A 135 4.73 -16.38 0.56
C VAL A 135 4.05 -15.69 1.74
N PHE A 136 4.15 -14.38 1.80
CA PHE A 136 3.48 -13.53 2.78
C PHE A 136 2.38 -12.74 2.07
N LEU A 137 1.14 -12.87 2.54
CA LEU A 137 0.03 -12.07 2.03
C LEU A 137 -0.17 -10.86 2.92
N THR A 138 -0.23 -9.66 2.34
CA THR A 138 -0.59 -8.43 3.05
C THR A 138 -2.07 -8.46 3.43
N HIS A 139 -2.92 -8.94 2.53
CA HIS A 139 -4.36 -9.17 2.73
C HIS A 139 -4.91 -10.09 1.62
N THR A 140 -6.24 -10.29 1.55
CA THR A 140 -6.85 -11.31 0.67
C THR A 140 -7.74 -10.78 -0.46
N HIS A 141 -7.55 -9.53 -0.89
CA HIS A 141 -8.22 -9.05 -2.10
C HIS A 141 -7.71 -9.78 -3.35
N GLY A 142 -8.60 -9.92 -4.34
CA GLY A 142 -8.43 -10.85 -5.45
C GLY A 142 -7.21 -10.54 -6.30
N ASP A 143 -7.01 -9.27 -6.61
CA ASP A 143 -5.87 -8.74 -7.35
C ASP A 143 -4.52 -8.97 -6.67
N HIS A 144 -4.48 -9.15 -5.34
CA HIS A 144 -3.25 -9.51 -4.62
C HIS A 144 -2.94 -11.00 -4.60
N ILE A 145 -3.93 -11.87 -4.83
CA ILE A 145 -3.80 -13.32 -4.59
C ILE A 145 -4.14 -14.19 -5.80
N GLU A 146 -4.58 -13.62 -6.91
CA GLU A 146 -5.02 -14.37 -8.09
C GLU A 146 -3.88 -15.24 -8.65
N GLY A 147 -2.64 -14.73 -8.68
CA GLY A 147 -1.46 -15.47 -9.08
C GLY A 147 -1.02 -16.58 -8.10
N LEU A 148 -1.58 -16.64 -6.89
CA LEU A 148 -1.08 -17.49 -5.81
C LEU A 148 -1.16 -18.98 -6.17
N ALA A 149 -2.28 -19.42 -6.75
CA ALA A 149 -2.47 -20.85 -7.03
C ALA A 149 -1.44 -21.38 -8.03
N ASP A 150 -1.07 -20.58 -9.05
CA ASP A 150 -0.06 -20.98 -10.03
C ASP A 150 1.36 -20.87 -9.48
N LEU A 151 1.63 -19.89 -8.62
CA LEU A 151 2.91 -19.80 -7.89
C LEU A 151 3.13 -21.05 -7.02
N LEU A 152 2.10 -21.50 -6.31
CA LEU A 152 2.19 -22.68 -5.44
C LEU A 152 2.28 -24.02 -6.19
N LYS A 153 1.82 -24.08 -7.45
CA LYS A 153 2.05 -25.25 -8.31
C LYS A 153 3.53 -25.38 -8.69
N ALA A 154 4.22 -24.26 -8.89
CA ALA A 154 5.64 -24.24 -9.21
C ALA A 154 6.52 -24.40 -7.96
N HIS A 155 6.11 -23.80 -6.83
CA HIS A 155 6.83 -23.85 -5.56
C HIS A 155 5.90 -24.21 -4.40
N ASP A 156 6.01 -25.44 -3.90
CA ASP A 156 5.26 -25.89 -2.72
C ASP A 156 5.89 -25.32 -1.43
N VAL A 157 5.48 -24.10 -1.08
CA VAL A 157 6.00 -23.34 0.06
C VAL A 157 4.87 -22.88 1.00
N PRO A 158 5.15 -22.70 2.30
CA PRO A 158 4.16 -22.16 3.22
C PRO A 158 3.72 -20.74 2.84
N VAL A 159 2.41 -20.52 2.88
CA VAL A 159 1.78 -19.20 2.77
C VAL A 159 1.34 -18.72 4.14
N TRP A 160 1.53 -17.43 4.42
CA TRP A 160 1.06 -16.78 5.65
C TRP A 160 0.10 -15.65 5.35
N VAL A 161 -0.95 -15.55 6.17
CA VAL A 161 -1.97 -14.50 6.09
C VAL A 161 -2.34 -14.03 7.48
N GLY A 162 -2.71 -12.76 7.62
CA GLY A 162 -3.22 -12.21 8.88
C GLY A 162 -4.35 -13.05 9.47
N GLU A 163 -4.32 -13.26 10.79
CA GLU A 163 -5.33 -14.08 11.45
C GLU A 163 -6.74 -13.48 11.40
N GLY A 164 -6.84 -12.16 11.23
CA GLY A 164 -8.09 -11.43 11.07
C GLY A 164 -8.68 -11.48 9.66
N GLU A 165 -7.97 -12.01 8.66
CA GLU A 165 -8.52 -12.08 7.29
C GLU A 165 -9.65 -13.12 7.22
N PRO A 166 -10.78 -12.83 6.55
CA PRO A 166 -11.93 -13.72 6.53
C PRO A 166 -11.63 -15.05 5.82
N LYS A 167 -10.63 -15.06 4.92
CA LYS A 167 -10.21 -16.24 4.15
C LYS A 167 -8.72 -16.52 4.32
N ALA A 168 -8.35 -17.79 4.15
CA ALA A 168 -6.98 -18.27 4.11
C ALA A 168 -6.76 -18.93 2.73
N PRO A 169 -6.45 -18.14 1.69
CA PRO A 169 -6.32 -18.69 0.34
C PRO A 169 -5.13 -19.66 0.24
N GLY A 170 -5.24 -20.67 -0.62
CA GLY A 170 -4.15 -21.63 -0.83
C GLY A 170 -3.75 -22.45 0.41
N GLY A 171 -4.64 -22.59 1.40
CA GLY A 171 -4.30 -23.25 2.67
C GLY A 171 -3.37 -22.43 3.55
N ALA A 172 -3.34 -21.11 3.37
CA ALA A 172 -2.48 -20.20 4.12
C ALA A 172 -2.61 -20.38 5.63
N ARG A 173 -1.47 -20.34 6.31
CA ARG A 173 -1.38 -20.39 7.76
C ARG A 173 -1.69 -19.01 8.33
N ARG A 174 -2.47 -18.99 9.40
CA ARG A 174 -2.82 -17.76 10.12
C ARG A 174 -1.61 -17.26 10.92
N LEU A 175 -1.37 -15.95 10.88
CA LEU A 175 -0.34 -15.28 11.66
C LEU A 175 -0.97 -14.24 12.58
N ALA A 176 -0.61 -14.28 13.86
CA ALA A 176 -0.91 -13.20 14.79
C ALA A 176 -0.01 -12.00 14.51
N PRO A 177 -0.52 -10.76 14.53
CA PRO A 177 0.30 -9.57 14.38
C PRO A 177 1.43 -9.50 15.41
N GLY A 178 2.60 -9.01 15.02
CA GLY A 178 3.80 -8.97 15.86
C GLY A 178 4.63 -10.26 15.83
N LYS A 179 4.16 -11.32 15.15
CA LYS A 179 4.97 -12.51 14.90
C LYS A 179 6.19 -12.15 14.05
N ALA A 180 7.36 -12.62 14.46
CA ALA A 180 8.61 -12.44 13.74
C ALA A 180 8.91 -13.63 12.81
N PHE A 181 9.51 -13.32 11.66
CA PHE A 181 9.96 -14.29 10.67
C PHE A 181 11.38 -13.96 10.22
N ARG A 182 11.92 -14.81 9.34
CA ARG A 182 13.20 -14.59 8.67
C ARG A 182 13.12 -15.04 7.22
N ILE A 183 13.88 -14.37 6.36
CA ILE A 183 14.15 -14.77 4.98
C ILE A 183 15.66 -15.01 4.91
N GLY A 184 16.12 -16.26 5.02
CA GLY A 184 17.51 -16.56 5.33
C GLY A 184 18.01 -15.79 6.56
N GLY A 185 18.98 -14.89 6.34
CA GLY A 185 19.55 -13.98 7.34
C GLY A 185 18.73 -12.72 7.65
N LEU A 186 17.73 -12.38 6.84
CA LEU A 186 17.00 -11.12 6.95
C LEU A 186 15.86 -11.20 7.98
N PRO A 187 15.84 -10.36 9.03
CA PRO A 187 14.71 -10.28 9.95
C PRO A 187 13.47 -9.71 9.28
N VAL A 188 12.30 -10.28 9.59
CA VAL A 188 10.98 -9.79 9.17
C VAL A 188 10.10 -9.58 10.40
N GLU A 189 9.62 -8.36 10.58
CA GLU A 189 8.64 -7.99 11.62
C GLU A 189 7.26 -7.82 10.97
N THR A 190 6.20 -8.24 11.66
CA THR A 190 4.82 -8.05 11.19
C THR A 190 4.08 -7.02 12.03
N ARG A 191 3.28 -6.17 11.39
CA ARG A 191 2.50 -5.12 12.04
C ARG A 191 1.07 -5.13 11.51
N LEU A 192 0.10 -4.94 12.39
CA LEU A 192 -1.31 -4.86 12.01
C LEU A 192 -1.60 -3.54 11.29
N THR A 193 -2.16 -3.62 10.08
CA THR A 193 -2.63 -2.48 9.28
C THR A 193 -4.04 -2.77 8.74
N ARG A 194 -4.98 -3.01 9.67
CA ARG A 194 -6.39 -3.24 9.37
C ARG A 194 -7.12 -1.96 8.98
N GLY A 195 -8.25 -2.10 8.30
CA GLY A 195 -9.18 -1.01 8.00
C GLY A 195 -9.52 -0.96 6.52
N HIS A 196 -8.53 -1.12 5.64
CA HIS A 196 -8.78 -1.50 4.25
C HIS A 196 -9.27 -2.95 4.16
N ALA A 197 -8.50 -3.86 4.77
CA ALA A 197 -8.85 -5.26 4.97
C ALA A 197 -8.99 -5.58 6.46
N GLU A 198 -9.66 -6.68 6.81
CA GLU A 198 -9.99 -7.04 8.20
C GLU A 198 -8.75 -7.44 9.00
N GLY A 199 -7.81 -8.14 8.36
CA GLY A 199 -6.59 -8.66 8.95
C GLY A 199 -5.32 -8.22 8.23
N GLY A 200 -5.34 -7.05 7.59
CA GLY A 200 -4.20 -6.52 6.84
C GLY A 200 -2.90 -6.48 7.65
N ILE A 201 -1.80 -6.89 7.05
CA ILE A 201 -0.47 -6.95 7.66
C ILE A 201 0.55 -6.19 6.83
N THR A 202 1.31 -5.33 7.50
CA THR A 202 2.56 -4.77 6.99
C THR A 202 3.73 -5.64 7.41
N TYR A 203 4.64 -5.93 6.48
CA TYR A 203 5.86 -6.68 6.72
C TYR A 203 7.08 -5.76 6.62
N VAL A 204 7.84 -5.62 7.70
CA VAL A 204 9.06 -4.81 7.73
C VAL A 204 10.27 -5.73 7.63
N VAL A 205 10.97 -5.69 6.49
CA VAL A 205 12.15 -6.50 6.21
C VAL A 205 13.41 -5.64 6.34
N LYS A 206 14.37 -6.11 7.13
CA LYS A 206 15.67 -5.44 7.31
C LYS A 206 16.75 -6.14 6.49
N GLY A 207 17.26 -5.45 5.48
CA GLY A 207 18.35 -5.89 4.62
C GLY A 207 19.69 -5.23 4.93
N PRO A 208 20.75 -5.56 4.18
CA PRO A 208 22.05 -4.92 4.32
C PRO A 208 22.01 -3.44 3.91
N GLY A 209 21.88 -2.54 4.88
CA GLY A 209 21.90 -1.09 4.64
C GLY A 209 20.58 -0.50 4.13
N TRP A 210 19.49 -1.28 4.14
CA TRP A 210 18.16 -0.83 3.75
C TRP A 210 17.08 -1.50 4.61
N THR A 211 15.92 -0.86 4.71
CA THR A 211 14.72 -1.43 5.33
C THR A 211 13.53 -1.14 4.43
N VAL A 212 12.71 -2.15 4.17
CA VAL A 212 11.48 -2.04 3.38
C VAL A 212 10.28 -2.47 4.21
N ALA A 213 9.23 -1.68 4.20
CA ALA A 213 7.90 -2.03 4.67
C ALA A 213 7.01 -2.38 3.46
N VAL A 214 6.66 -3.65 3.29
CA VAL A 214 5.65 -4.08 2.32
C VAL A 214 4.28 -3.94 2.97
N VAL A 215 3.47 -3.00 2.49
CA VAL A 215 2.30 -2.49 3.21
C VAL A 215 0.95 -2.88 2.58
N GLY A 216 0.98 -3.51 1.39
CA GLY A 216 -0.24 -3.75 0.62
C GLY A 216 -1.03 -2.46 0.46
N ASP A 217 -2.32 -2.52 0.76
CA ASP A 217 -3.23 -1.39 0.56
C ASP A 217 -3.40 -0.50 1.79
N ALA A 218 -2.47 -0.57 2.75
CA ALA A 218 -2.54 0.31 3.92
C ALA A 218 -2.19 1.77 3.56
N VAL A 219 -1.16 1.99 2.75
CA VAL A 219 -0.67 3.30 2.32
C VAL A 219 -0.18 3.19 0.88
N PHE A 220 -0.51 4.20 0.06
CA PHE A 220 0.02 4.40 -1.29
C PHE A 220 0.83 5.69 -1.32
N ALA A 221 1.64 5.89 -2.36
CA ALA A 221 2.34 7.17 -2.53
C ALA A 221 1.34 8.34 -2.60
N GLY A 222 1.34 9.20 -1.57
CA GLY A 222 0.43 10.34 -1.47
C GLY A 222 -1.03 10.00 -1.13
N SER A 223 -1.35 8.76 -0.72
CA SER A 223 -2.73 8.35 -0.43
C SER A 223 -2.80 7.13 0.52
N VAL A 224 -3.99 6.57 0.71
CA VAL A 224 -4.26 5.34 1.47
C VAL A 224 -5.23 4.44 0.71
N GLY A 225 -5.22 3.14 0.98
CA GLY A 225 -6.29 2.26 0.52
C GLY A 225 -7.62 2.67 1.13
N GLY A 226 -8.71 2.45 0.39
CA GLY A 226 -10.06 2.76 0.87
C GLY A 226 -10.37 1.97 2.14
N GLY A 227 -10.83 2.64 3.20
CA GLY A 227 -11.14 2.02 4.49
C GLY A 227 -12.46 1.23 4.49
N MET A 228 -12.59 0.25 3.61
CA MET A 228 -13.83 -0.50 3.35
C MET A 228 -14.35 -1.27 4.58
N VAL A 229 -13.44 -1.73 5.45
CA VAL A 229 -13.78 -2.38 6.72
C VAL A 229 -13.97 -1.34 7.82
N SER A 230 -13.02 -0.42 7.95
CA SER A 230 -13.06 0.65 8.94
C SER A 230 -12.10 1.77 8.53
N TYR A 231 -12.65 2.92 8.14
CA TYR A 231 -11.87 4.10 7.78
C TYR A 231 -11.06 4.65 8.96
N ALA A 232 -11.65 4.68 10.16
CA ALA A 232 -10.95 5.11 11.35
C ALA A 232 -9.73 4.21 11.66
N ASP A 233 -9.92 2.89 11.61
CA ASP A 233 -8.82 1.94 11.85
C ASP A 233 -7.75 2.02 10.75
N ALA A 234 -8.14 2.24 9.49
CA ALA A 234 -7.18 2.36 8.39
C ALA A 234 -6.17 3.48 8.67
N LEU A 235 -6.65 4.66 9.08
CA LEU A 235 -5.77 5.78 9.43
C LEU A 235 -5.04 5.56 10.75
N GLU A 236 -5.70 5.03 11.78
CA GLU A 236 -5.08 4.80 13.09
C GLU A 236 -3.95 3.76 13.02
N THR A 237 -4.21 2.62 12.38
CA THR A 237 -3.25 1.54 12.29
C THR A 237 -2.11 1.88 11.34
N ALA A 238 -2.36 2.57 10.23
CA ALA A 238 -1.28 3.12 9.38
C ALA A 238 -0.35 4.04 10.20
N ARG A 239 -0.91 4.95 11.01
CA ARG A 239 -0.10 5.82 11.89
C ARG A 239 0.78 5.01 12.84
N LYS A 240 0.21 4.00 13.51
CA LYS A 240 0.92 3.18 14.51
C LYS A 240 1.95 2.24 13.88
N ALA A 241 1.63 1.61 12.76
CA ALA A 241 2.43 0.56 12.16
C ALA A 241 3.49 1.09 11.18
N ILE A 242 3.15 2.12 10.39
CA ILE A 242 3.99 2.62 9.31
C ILE A 242 4.63 3.95 9.72
N PHE A 243 3.84 4.94 10.16
CA PHE A 243 4.37 6.26 10.48
C PHE A 243 5.13 6.34 11.82
N THR A 244 5.35 5.23 12.53
CA THR A 244 6.31 5.14 13.64
C THR A 244 7.69 4.66 13.21
N LEU A 245 7.85 4.24 11.96
CA LEU A 245 9.13 3.84 11.39
C LEU A 245 10.03 5.08 11.12
N PRO A 246 11.35 4.86 10.99
CA PRO A 246 12.28 5.89 10.51
C PRO A 246 11.93 6.43 9.13
N ASP A 247 12.28 7.69 8.86
CA ASP A 247 11.96 8.41 7.61
C ASP A 247 12.52 7.72 6.35
N ASP A 248 13.67 7.06 6.47
CA ASP A 248 14.39 6.39 5.39
C ASP A 248 13.86 4.98 5.08
N VAL A 249 12.87 4.49 5.82
CA VAL A 249 12.23 3.22 5.50
C VAL A 249 11.44 3.36 4.20
N LEU A 250 11.78 2.50 3.24
CA LEU A 250 11.07 2.36 1.97
C LEU A 250 9.68 1.76 2.22
N ILE A 251 8.67 2.31 1.58
CA ILE A 251 7.30 1.79 1.56
C ILE A 251 7.09 1.14 0.19
N ALA A 252 6.70 -0.13 0.22
CA ALA A 252 6.37 -0.96 -0.92
C ALA A 252 4.84 -1.22 -0.93
N PRO A 253 4.06 -0.38 -1.63
CA PRO A 253 2.60 -0.43 -1.62
C PRO A 253 2.01 -1.50 -2.54
N GLY A 254 0.77 -1.89 -2.28
CA GLY A 254 0.00 -2.78 -3.15
C GLY A 254 -0.20 -2.24 -4.55
N HIS A 255 -0.25 -0.92 -4.70
CA HIS A 255 -0.46 -0.24 -5.97
C HIS A 255 0.40 1.04 -6.08
N GLY A 256 0.65 1.48 -7.31
CA GLY A 256 1.46 2.67 -7.58
C GLY A 256 2.96 2.50 -7.28
N PRO A 257 3.73 3.61 -7.25
CA PRO A 257 5.18 3.60 -7.06
C PRO A 257 5.60 3.37 -5.60
N LEU A 258 6.86 2.99 -5.42
CA LEU A 258 7.51 3.05 -4.11
C LEU A 258 7.54 4.49 -3.58
N THR A 259 7.57 4.62 -2.25
CA THR A 259 7.73 5.90 -1.52
C THR A 259 8.55 5.63 -0.26
N THR A 260 8.73 6.63 0.61
CA THR A 260 9.36 6.47 1.93
C THR A 260 8.46 7.00 3.03
N VAL A 261 8.68 6.55 4.27
CA VAL A 261 7.95 7.09 5.43
C VAL A 261 8.14 8.61 5.52
N GLY A 262 9.35 9.11 5.24
CA GLY A 262 9.64 10.55 5.24
C GLY A 262 8.92 11.31 4.13
N GLU A 263 8.80 10.74 2.93
CA GLU A 263 7.99 11.31 1.84
C GLU A 263 6.50 11.35 2.22
N GLU A 264 5.94 10.24 2.71
CA GLU A 264 4.53 10.21 3.10
C GLU A 264 4.20 11.16 4.25
N ARG A 265 5.10 11.33 5.22
CA ARG A 265 4.94 12.33 6.30
C ARG A 265 4.83 13.77 5.77
N ARG A 266 5.48 14.07 4.64
CA ARG A 266 5.55 15.42 4.05
C ARG A 266 4.45 15.65 3.02
N HIS A 267 4.05 14.61 2.29
CA HIS A 267 3.25 14.74 1.08
C HIS A 267 1.88 14.06 1.16
N ASN A 268 1.65 13.10 2.06
CA ASN A 268 0.37 12.42 2.16
C ASN A 268 -0.68 13.31 2.87
N PRO A 269 -1.81 13.63 2.23
CA PRO A 269 -2.83 14.51 2.80
C PRO A 269 -3.62 13.87 3.93
N PHE A 270 -3.67 12.54 4.07
CA PHE A 270 -4.39 11.84 5.15
C PHE A 270 -3.70 11.94 6.52
N PHE A 271 -2.45 12.39 6.55
CA PHE A 271 -1.63 12.46 7.76
C PHE A 271 -1.09 13.88 7.98
N PRO A 272 -1.98 14.88 8.19
CA PRO A 272 -1.58 16.24 8.49
C PRO A 272 -0.67 16.27 9.73
N SER A 273 0.28 17.21 9.75
CA SER A 273 1.07 17.47 10.96
C SER A 273 0.13 17.90 12.09
N ALA A 274 0.32 17.31 13.27
CA ALA A 274 -0.40 17.70 14.49
C ALA A 274 0.02 19.09 14.98
#